data_AF-A0A6I1JEE7-F1
#
_entry.id   AF-A0A6I1JEE7-F1
#
_cell.length_a   1.000
_cell.length_b   1.000
_cell.length_c   1.000
_cell.angle_alpha   90.00
_cell.angle_beta   90.00
_cell.angle_gamma   90.00
#
_symmetry.space_group_name_H-M   'P 1'
#
loop_
_entity.id
_entity.type
_entity.pdbx_description
1 polymer ?
#
loop_
_entity_poly.entity_id
_entity_poly.type
_entity_poly.pdbx_seq_one_letter_code
_entity_poly.pdbx_strand_id
1 'polypeptide(L)'
;ARNLVGPQLNGLFGRTAGTVQGFNYSPAYKTPEVASKVWSPENFTTYIRNPRAVTPNTRMVFAGIRSDNQIADLIAYLKQFGADGKRSQ
;
A
#
# COMPACT_ATOMS: atom_id res chain seq x y z
N ALA A 1 -2.39 -5.57 -13.37
CA ALA A 1 -1.50 -4.39 -13.26
C ALA A 1 -0.04 -4.82 -13.33
N ARG A 2 0.91 -3.90 -13.51
CA ARG A 2 2.37 -4.18 -13.57
C ARG A 2 3.12 -3.27 -12.60
N ASN A 3 4.30 -3.70 -12.16
CA ASN A 3 5.21 -2.86 -11.37
C ASN A 3 5.76 -1.74 -12.26
N LEU A 4 5.84 -0.52 -11.74
CA LEU A 4 6.42 0.65 -12.40
C LEU A 4 7.34 1.35 -11.38
N VAL A 5 7.17 2.66 -11.18
CA VAL A 5 7.85 3.41 -10.10
C VAL A 5 7.46 2.86 -8.72
N GLY A 6 6.23 2.35 -8.58
CA GLY A 6 5.75 1.64 -7.40
C GLY A 6 5.34 0.19 -7.70
N PRO A 7 5.12 -0.63 -6.65
CA PRO A 7 4.61 -1.99 -6.81
C PRO A 7 3.14 -1.94 -7.24
N GLN A 8 2.67 -2.98 -7.93
CA GLN A 8 1.25 -3.12 -8.22
C GLN A 8 0.40 -3.23 -6.94
N LEU A 9 -0.85 -2.74 -7.00
CA LEU A 9 -1.78 -2.65 -5.87
C LEU A 9 -2.97 -3.63 -5.92
N ASN A 10 -2.96 -4.59 -6.84
CA ASN A 10 -3.96 -5.65 -6.91
C ASN A 10 -3.88 -6.54 -5.67
N GLY A 11 -5.03 -6.91 -5.10
CA GLY A 11 -5.11 -7.73 -3.89
C GLY A 11 -4.32 -7.13 -2.73
N LEU A 12 -4.36 -5.80 -2.57
CA LEU A 12 -3.57 -5.11 -1.55
C LEU A 12 -4.00 -5.52 -0.14
N PHE A 13 -5.30 -5.57 0.15
CA PHE A 13 -5.80 -5.81 1.49
C PHE A 13 -5.62 -7.28 1.89
N GLY A 14 -5.04 -7.52 3.07
CA GLY A 14 -4.59 -8.84 3.54
C GLY A 14 -3.15 -9.19 3.14
N ARG A 15 -2.52 -8.43 2.24
CA ARG A 15 -1.13 -8.66 1.82
C ARG A 15 -0.15 -8.04 2.81
N THR A 16 0.93 -8.76 3.11
CA THR A 16 2.06 -8.22 3.90
C THR A 16 2.80 -7.13 3.11
N ALA A 17 3.19 -6.06 3.78
CA ALA A 17 3.95 -4.97 3.19
C ALA A 17 5.29 -5.45 2.63
N GLY A 18 5.74 -4.87 1.51
CA GLY A 18 7.04 -5.20 0.94
C GLY A 18 7.15 -6.55 0.20
N THR A 19 6.04 -7.24 -0.08
CA THR A 19 6.05 -8.63 -0.59
C THR A 19 5.73 -8.80 -2.07
N VAL A 20 5.48 -7.73 -2.83
CA VAL A 20 5.21 -7.85 -4.27
C VAL A 20 6.45 -8.35 -4.99
N GLN A 21 6.33 -9.50 -5.64
CA GLN A 21 7.42 -10.11 -6.40
C GLN A 21 7.88 -9.19 -7.55
N GLY A 22 9.20 -9.19 -7.79
CA GLY A 22 9.81 -8.41 -8.86
C GLY A 22 9.81 -6.89 -8.64
N PHE A 23 9.44 -6.39 -7.46
CA PHE A 23 9.60 -4.97 -7.11
C PHE A 23 10.75 -4.75 -6.12
N ASN A 24 11.62 -3.79 -6.42
CA ASN A 24 12.75 -3.45 -5.56
C ASN A 24 12.33 -2.42 -4.50
N TYR A 25 11.82 -2.91 -3.36
CA TYR A 25 11.44 -2.07 -2.22
C TYR A 25 12.64 -1.32 -1.61
N SER A 26 12.35 -0.20 -0.96
CA SER A 26 13.35 0.49 -0.13
C SER A 26 13.76 -0.41 1.05
N PRO A 27 15.00 -0.27 1.56
CA PRO A 27 15.45 -1.00 2.75
C PRO A 27 14.52 -0.85 3.96
N ALA A 28 13.78 0.26 4.04
CA ALA A 28 12.74 0.50 5.05
C ALA A 28 11.70 -0.62 5.18
N TYR A 29 11.39 -1.37 4.11
CA TYR A 29 10.42 -2.48 4.18
C TYR A 29 11.01 -3.76 4.76
N LYS A 30 12.34 -3.81 5.01
CA LYS A 30 13.01 -4.93 5.67
C LYS A 30 13.13 -4.74 7.18
N THR A 31 12.81 -3.55 7.70
CA THR A 31 12.90 -3.31 9.14
C THR A 31 11.77 -4.06 9.87
N PRO A 32 11.97 -4.53 11.10
CA PRO A 32 10.97 -5.29 11.84
C PRO A 32 9.61 -4.57 11.97
N GLU A 33 9.64 -3.23 12.03
CA GLU A 33 8.47 -2.38 12.19
C GLU A 33 7.56 -2.38 10.96
N VAL A 34 8.10 -2.66 9.77
CA VAL A 34 7.40 -2.59 8.49
C VAL A 34 7.21 -3.98 7.88
N ALA A 35 8.19 -4.87 8.02
CA ALA A 35 8.16 -6.22 7.43
C ALA A 35 7.00 -7.08 7.95
N SER A 36 6.49 -6.80 9.14
CA SER A 36 5.35 -7.49 9.76
C SER A 36 4.00 -6.82 9.50
N LYS A 37 3.97 -5.63 8.86
CA LYS A 37 2.71 -4.92 8.61
C LYS A 37 1.88 -5.65 7.55
N VAL A 38 0.64 -5.94 7.90
CA VAL A 38 -0.39 -6.41 6.95
C VAL A 38 -1.26 -5.23 6.53
N TRP A 39 -1.49 -5.09 5.24
CA TRP A 39 -2.37 -4.04 4.73
C TRP A 39 -3.84 -4.34 5.07
N SER A 40 -4.35 -3.69 6.09
CA SER A 40 -5.79 -3.57 6.37
C SER A 40 -6.29 -2.18 5.96
N PRO A 41 -7.61 -1.94 5.85
CA PRO A 41 -8.15 -0.60 5.61
C PRO A 41 -7.65 0.44 6.62
N GLU A 42 -7.52 0.05 7.89
CA GLU A 42 -7.09 0.91 9.01
C GLU A 42 -5.59 1.23 8.90
N ASN A 43 -4.77 0.20 8.65
CA ASN A 43 -3.32 0.37 8.46
C ASN A 43 -3.02 1.18 7.20
N PHE A 44 -3.77 0.95 6.12
CA PHE A 44 -3.64 1.70 4.88
C PHE A 44 -4.05 3.16 5.06
N THR A 45 -5.14 3.43 5.80
CA THR A 45 -5.57 4.80 6.12
C THR A 45 -4.47 5.57 6.84
N THR A 46 -3.87 4.95 7.87
CA THR A 46 -2.75 5.55 8.60
C THR A 46 -1.54 5.80 7.70
N TYR A 47 -1.20 4.84 6.84
CA TYR A 47 -0.08 4.95 5.91
C TYR A 47 -0.29 6.03 4.84
N ILE A 48 -1.44 6.04 4.16
CA ILE A 48 -1.67 6.92 3.01
C ILE A 48 -1.81 8.40 3.42
N ARG A 49 -2.12 8.68 4.69
CA ARG A 49 -2.09 10.06 5.24
C ARG A 49 -0.69 10.65 5.29
N ASN A 50 0.32 9.83 5.63
CA ASN A 50 1.72 10.24 5.65
C ASN A 50 2.64 9.01 5.55
N PRO A 51 2.98 8.58 4.32
CA PRO A 51 3.79 7.37 4.12
C PRO A 51 5.16 7.44 4.80
N ARG A 52 5.78 8.62 4.82
CA ARG A 52 7.11 8.82 5.41
C ARG A 52 7.10 8.72 6.94
N ALA A 53 6.00 9.06 7.60
CA ALA A 53 5.86 8.89 9.04
C ALA A 53 5.72 7.42 9.43
N VAL A 54 4.98 6.63 8.64
CA VAL A 54 4.74 5.21 8.93
C VAL A 54 5.89 4.31 8.46
N THR A 55 6.56 4.70 7.38
CA THR A 55 7.70 3.97 6.81
C THR A 55 8.83 4.97 6.53
N PRO A 56 9.61 5.34 7.58
CA PRO A 56 10.76 6.22 7.42
C PRO A 56 11.70 5.71 6.33
N ASN A 57 12.23 6.60 5.50
CA ASN A 57 13.10 6.28 4.36
C ASN A 57 12.44 5.43 3.25
N THR A 58 11.10 5.39 3.19
CA THR A 58 10.40 4.86 2.02
C THR A 58 10.75 5.66 0.76
N ARG A 59 10.89 4.95 -0.38
CA ARG A 59 11.04 5.58 -1.70
C ARG A 59 9.73 6.20 -2.22
N MET A 60 8.61 5.99 -1.53
CA MET A 60 7.34 6.62 -1.85
C MET A 60 7.34 8.10 -1.42
N VAL A 61 7.79 8.98 -2.31
CA VAL A 61 7.76 10.43 -2.11
C VAL A 61 6.36 10.96 -2.42
N PHE A 62 5.46 10.79 -1.46
CA PHE A 62 4.07 11.24 -1.56
C PHE A 62 3.69 12.02 -0.30
N ALA A 63 3.05 13.18 -0.47
CA ALA A 63 2.66 14.06 0.64
C ALA A 63 1.53 13.46 1.51
N GLY A 64 0.79 12.49 0.96
CA GLY A 64 -0.33 11.86 1.62
C GLY A 64 -1.68 12.48 1.25
N ILE A 65 -2.75 11.81 1.65
CA ILE A 65 -4.14 12.27 1.46
C ILE A 65 -4.68 12.72 2.82
N ARG A 66 -5.21 13.94 2.91
CA ARG A 66 -5.78 14.48 4.16
C ARG A 66 -7.28 14.24 4.30
N SER A 67 -8.00 14.18 3.17
CA SER A 67 -9.45 14.01 3.16
C SER A 67 -9.84 12.57 3.46
N ASP A 68 -10.64 12.39 4.50
CA ASP A 68 -11.14 11.09 4.94
C ASP A 68 -12.03 10.44 3.87
N ASN A 69 -12.85 11.24 3.19
CA ASN A 69 -13.70 10.79 2.08
C ASN A 69 -12.84 10.26 0.92
N GLN A 70 -11.78 10.99 0.54
CA GLN A 70 -10.88 10.53 -0.53
C GLN A 70 -10.16 9.23 -0.16
N ILE A 71 -9.78 9.04 1.11
CA ILE A 71 -9.18 7.79 1.58
C ILE A 71 -10.21 6.66 1.54
N ALA A 72 -11.45 6.91 2.00
CA ALA A 72 -12.52 5.93 1.97
C ALA A 72 -12.84 5.48 0.53
N ASP A 73 -12.95 6.42 -0.40
CA ASP A 73 -13.19 6.15 -1.81
C ASP A 73 -12.03 5.37 -2.44
N LEU A 74 -10.78 5.74 -2.12
CA LEU A 74 -9.59 5.02 -2.58
C LEU A 74 -9.56 3.58 -2.06
N ILE A 75 -9.87 3.37 -0.78
CA ILE A 75 -9.97 2.03 -0.19
C ILE A 75 -11.07 1.23 -0.89
N ALA A 76 -12.25 1.82 -1.08
CA ALA A 76 -13.37 1.17 -1.75
C ALA A 76 -13.00 0.77 -3.19
N TYR A 77 -12.30 1.64 -3.92
CA TYR A 77 -11.80 1.33 -5.25
C TYR A 77 -10.77 0.19 -5.24
N LEU A 78 -9.77 0.24 -4.37
CA LEU A 78 -8.72 -0.78 -4.30
C LEU A 78 -9.28 -2.16 -3.89
N LYS A 79 -10.29 -2.20 -3.02
CA LYS A 79 -10.96 -3.45 -2.61
C LYS A 79 -11.65 -4.17 -3.76
N GLN A 80 -11.98 -3.47 -4.84
CA GLN A 80 -12.62 -4.08 -5.99
C GLN A 80 -11.68 -5.01 -6.77
N PHE A 81 -10.37 -4.99 -6.54
CA PHE A 81 -9.41 -5.76 -7.33
C PHE A 81 -8.81 -6.92 -6.54
N GLY A 82 -9.06 -8.14 -7.00
CA GLY A 82 -8.42 -9.36 -6.49
C GLY A 82 -6.92 -9.41 -6.82
N ALA A 83 -6.21 -10.42 -6.29
CA ALA A 83 -4.78 -10.61 -6.53
C ALA A 83 -4.44 -10.87 -8.02
N ASP A 84 -5.37 -11.49 -8.75
CA ASP A 84 -5.31 -11.69 -10.21
C ASP A 84 -5.59 -10.40 -11.01
N GLY A 85 -5.98 -9.32 -10.34
CA GLY A 85 -6.31 -8.04 -10.94
C GLY A 85 -7.69 -7.97 -11.58
N LYS A 86 -8.52 -9.00 -11.41
CA LYS A 86 -9.92 -8.93 -11.85
C LYS A 86 -10.73 -8.12 -10.84
N ARG A 87 -11.73 -7.41 -11.36
CA ARG A 87 -12.69 -6.71 -10.53
C ARG A 87 -13.64 -7.75 -9.93
N SER A 88 -13.80 -7.75 -8.62
CA SER A 88 -14.90 -8.43 -7.95
C SER A 88 -16.20 -7.83 -8.48
N GLN A 89 -16.97 -8.63 -9.23
CA GLN A 89 -18.30 -8.25 -9.72
C GLN A 89 -19.27 -8.06 -8.55
#